data_AF-A0A850SBV3-F1
#
_entry.id   AF-A0A850SBV3-F1
#
_cell.length_a   1.000
_cell.length_b   1.000
_cell.length_c   1.000
_cell.angle_alpha   90.00
_cell.angle_beta   90.00
_cell.angle_gamma   90.00
#
_symmetry.space_group_name_H-M   'P 1'
#
loop_
_entity.id
_entity.type
_entity.pdbx_description
1 polymer ?
#
loop_
_entity_poly.entity_id
_entity_poly.type
_entity_poly.pdbx_seq_one_letter_code
_entity_poly.pdbx_strand_id
1 'polypeptide(L)'
;MLFNIRPVKDVPGVKREIIRLVERQKRGTWDDLSPFRKEIDELLSSFSEFLPSWKKAPAVFRVARVQAGGEARTYTENIELPDIKHDIDMVLQMLNHMRKEKGLAEVKMPLFVQPDEMSLAFKAGRIDYQPDSILSQLAIVFQKGGIMLAGFVFGRDFVLLEN
;
A
#
# COMPACT_ATOMS: atom_id res chain seq x y z
N MET A 1 -21.39 -9.41 3.65
CA MET A 1 -21.70 -7.97 3.75
C MET A 1 -21.50 -7.32 2.39
N LEU A 2 -22.42 -6.46 1.96
CA LEU A 2 -22.28 -5.65 0.74
C LEU A 2 -21.51 -4.38 1.12
N PHE A 3 -20.20 -4.34 0.85
CA PHE A 3 -19.43 -3.11 0.96
C PHE A 3 -19.93 -2.12 -0.10
N ASN A 4 -20.57 -1.04 0.31
CA ASN A 4 -21.01 0.02 -0.60
C ASN A 4 -19.84 0.95 -0.90
N ILE A 5 -18.76 0.39 -1.48
CA ILE A 5 -17.51 1.10 -1.76
C ILE A 5 -17.79 2.10 -2.88
N ARG A 6 -17.68 3.39 -2.57
CA ARG A 6 -17.86 4.45 -3.56
C ARG A 6 -16.60 4.56 -4.43
N PRO A 7 -16.72 4.46 -5.76
CA PRO A 7 -15.56 4.64 -6.63
C PRO A 7 -15.00 6.06 -6.53
N VAL A 8 -13.68 6.16 -6.37
CA VAL A 8 -12.93 7.40 -6.52
C VAL A 8 -12.56 7.62 -7.98
N LYS A 9 -12.40 8.89 -8.37
CA LYS A 9 -12.25 9.28 -9.78
C LYS A 9 -10.83 9.68 -10.17
N ASP A 10 -10.05 10.12 -9.19
CA ASP A 10 -8.78 10.81 -9.33
C ASP A 10 -7.93 10.71 -8.05
N VAL A 11 -6.69 11.19 -8.15
CA VAL A 11 -5.72 11.24 -7.06
C VAL A 11 -6.22 12.01 -5.83
N PRO A 12 -6.77 13.24 -5.96
CA PRO A 12 -7.35 13.94 -4.81
C PRO A 12 -8.48 13.17 -4.12
N GLY A 13 -9.30 12.45 -4.88
CA GLY A 13 -10.36 11.59 -4.37
C GLY A 13 -9.81 10.46 -3.50
N VAL A 14 -8.76 9.79 -3.96
CA VAL A 14 -8.07 8.75 -3.19
C VAL A 14 -7.55 9.31 -1.86
N LYS A 15 -6.81 10.43 -1.89
CA LYS A 15 -6.22 11.04 -0.69
C LYS A 15 -7.30 11.44 0.32
N ARG A 16 -8.39 12.08 -0.13
CA ARG A 16 -9.51 12.44 0.74
C ARG A 16 -10.18 11.23 1.38
N GLU A 17 -10.35 10.15 0.63
CA GLU A 17 -10.97 8.94 1.15
C GLU A 17 -10.11 8.30 2.23
N ILE A 18 -8.79 8.19 2.00
CA ILE A 18 -7.85 7.66 3.00
C ILE A 18 -7.83 8.53 4.26
N ILE A 19 -7.78 9.86 4.12
CA ILE A 19 -7.85 10.77 5.28
C ILE A 19 -9.14 10.54 6.06
N ARG A 20 -10.28 10.37 5.37
CA ARG A 20 -11.56 10.06 6.05
C ARG A 20 -11.49 8.73 6.79
N LEU A 21 -10.87 7.69 6.23
CA LEU A 21 -10.69 6.41 6.92
C LEU A 21 -9.85 6.55 8.19
N VAL A 22 -8.76 7.34 8.11
CA VAL A 22 -7.91 7.67 9.26
C VAL A 22 -8.70 8.45 10.32
N GLU A 23 -9.48 9.45 9.93
CA GLU A 23 -10.27 10.29 10.86
C GLU A 23 -11.43 9.54 11.54
N ARG A 24 -11.91 8.43 10.96
CA ARG A 24 -12.91 7.55 11.60
C ARG A 24 -12.34 6.80 12.80
N GLN A 25 -11.01 6.65 12.89
CA GLN A 25 -10.37 5.95 14.00
C GLN A 25 -10.53 6.74 15.31
N LYS A 26 -10.80 6.01 16.39
CA LYS A 26 -10.91 6.61 17.72
C LYS A 26 -9.52 6.83 18.29
N ARG A 27 -9.25 8.06 18.73
CA ARG A 27 -8.01 8.40 19.45
C ARG A 27 -7.86 7.53 20.70
N GLY A 28 -6.63 7.10 20.99
CA GLY A 28 -6.27 6.25 22.12
C GLY A 28 -6.61 4.76 21.94
N THR A 29 -7.01 4.33 20.75
CA THR A 29 -7.18 2.90 20.43
C THR A 29 -5.91 2.31 19.82
N TRP A 30 -5.87 0.98 19.67
CA TRP A 30 -4.75 0.29 19.01
C TRP A 30 -4.56 0.73 17.55
N ASP A 31 -5.61 1.24 16.92
CA ASP A 31 -5.61 1.77 15.55
C ASP A 31 -5.47 3.30 15.50
N ASP A 32 -5.09 3.96 16.61
CA ASP A 32 -4.94 5.41 16.64
C ASP A 32 -3.73 5.87 15.83
N LEU A 33 -4.02 6.40 14.65
CA LEU A 33 -3.02 6.94 13.73
C LEU A 33 -2.74 8.43 13.92
N SER A 34 -3.37 9.11 14.89
CA SER A 34 -3.18 10.54 15.11
C SER A 34 -1.72 10.96 15.38
N PRO A 35 -0.86 10.16 16.04
CA PRO A 35 0.56 10.50 16.21
C PRO A 35 1.35 10.50 14.88
N PHE A 36 0.88 9.78 13.86
CA PHE A 36 1.58 9.55 12.59
C PHE A 36 1.09 10.43 11.44
N ARG A 37 0.40 11.54 11.76
CA ARG A 37 -0.23 12.41 10.75
C ARG A 37 0.77 12.91 9.71
N LYS A 38 1.97 13.30 10.15
CA LYS A 38 3.02 13.79 9.24
C LYS A 38 3.47 12.69 8.29
N GLU A 39 3.70 11.49 8.80
CA GLU A 39 4.14 10.33 8.02
C GLU A 39 3.06 9.88 7.04
N ILE A 40 1.78 9.96 7.43
CA ILE A 40 0.63 9.71 6.54
C ILE A 40 0.63 10.72 5.39
N ASP A 41 0.77 12.02 5.69
CA ASP A 41 0.80 13.07 4.67
C ASP A 41 1.98 12.88 3.71
N GLU A 42 3.15 12.49 4.22
CA GLU A 42 4.35 12.18 3.41
C GLU A 42 4.12 10.95 2.52
N LEU A 43 3.50 9.88 3.03
CA LEU A 43 3.15 8.69 2.24
C LEU A 43 2.11 9.02 1.16
N LEU A 44 1.07 9.78 1.50
CA LEU A 44 0.06 10.24 0.54
C LEU A 44 0.62 11.21 -0.48
N SER A 45 1.67 11.98 -0.17
CA SER A 45 2.34 12.85 -1.14
C SER A 45 2.95 12.04 -2.29
N SER A 46 3.40 10.81 -2.01
CA SER A 46 3.99 9.88 -2.99
C SER A 46 2.95 9.22 -3.91
N PHE A 47 1.66 9.34 -3.58
CA PHE A 47 0.58 8.91 -4.46
C PHE A 47 0.29 10.01 -5.48
N SER A 48 0.88 9.89 -6.67
CA SER A 48 0.83 10.89 -7.75
C SER A 48 -0.09 10.52 -8.91
N GLU A 49 -0.48 9.24 -9.02
CA GLU A 49 -1.19 8.71 -10.19
C GLU A 49 -2.39 7.85 -9.80
N PHE A 50 -3.42 7.89 -10.64
CA PHE A 50 -4.59 7.02 -10.53
C PHE A 50 -4.92 6.46 -11.91
N LEU A 51 -4.59 5.18 -12.13
CA LEU A 51 -4.65 4.59 -13.45
C LEU A 51 -6.11 4.30 -13.87
N PRO A 52 -6.50 4.57 -15.13
CA PRO A 52 -7.84 4.26 -15.62
C PRO A 52 -8.22 2.78 -15.51
N SER A 53 -7.23 1.88 -15.58
CA SER A 53 -7.42 0.43 -15.42
C SER A 53 -7.96 0.05 -14.04
N TRP A 54 -7.60 0.79 -12.99
CA TRP A 54 -8.07 0.52 -11.63
C TRP A 54 -9.58 0.72 -11.45
N LYS A 55 -10.22 1.47 -12.36
CA LYS A 55 -11.69 1.59 -12.41
C LYS A 55 -12.39 0.33 -12.93
N LYS A 56 -11.64 -0.53 -13.62
CA LYS A 56 -12.16 -1.73 -14.29
C LYS A 56 -11.75 -3.00 -13.56
N ALA A 57 -10.48 -3.09 -13.18
CA ALA A 57 -9.89 -4.24 -12.49
C ALA A 57 -9.43 -3.85 -11.08
N PRO A 58 -9.37 -4.81 -10.15
CA PRO A 58 -8.77 -4.61 -8.83
C PRO A 58 -7.27 -4.35 -8.95
N ALA A 59 -6.72 -3.60 -8.00
CA ALA A 59 -5.31 -3.26 -7.99
C ALA A 59 -4.81 -3.03 -6.57
N VAL A 60 -3.50 -3.23 -6.36
CA VAL A 60 -2.80 -2.88 -5.13
C VAL A 60 -1.75 -1.83 -5.47
N PHE A 61 -1.90 -0.64 -4.88
CA PHE A 61 -0.85 0.36 -4.84
C PHE A 61 -0.06 0.18 -3.56
N ARG A 62 1.27 0.08 -3.65
CA ARG A 62 2.17 0.03 -2.50
C ARG A 62 3.16 1.18 -2.56
N VAL A 63 3.41 1.80 -1.43
CA VAL A 63 4.49 2.77 -1.26
C VAL A 63 5.24 2.51 0.03
N ALA A 64 6.57 2.51 -0.05
CA ALA A 64 7.46 2.45 1.10
C ALA A 64 8.38 3.67 1.08
N ARG A 65 8.48 4.35 2.22
CA ARG A 65 9.55 5.30 2.49
C ARG A 65 10.70 4.54 3.10
N VAL A 66 11.89 4.73 2.53
CA VAL A 66 13.07 3.95 2.87
C VAL A 66 14.25 4.87 3.12
N GLN A 67 15.08 4.48 4.08
CA GLN A 67 16.39 5.07 4.27
C GLN A 67 17.34 4.46 3.22
N ALA A 68 18.08 5.29 2.49
CA ALA A 68 19.11 4.85 1.56
C ALA A 68 20.24 5.88 1.54
N GLY A 69 21.44 5.48 1.98
CA GLY A 69 22.63 6.33 1.89
C GLY A 69 22.54 7.63 2.69
N GLY A 70 21.83 7.62 3.82
CA GLY A 70 21.62 8.81 4.66
C GLY A 70 20.43 9.70 4.24
N GLU A 71 19.74 9.39 3.13
CA GLU A 71 18.56 10.11 2.69
C GLU A 71 17.29 9.26 2.70
N ALA A 72 16.13 9.92 2.82
CA ALA A 72 14.84 9.26 2.66
C ALA A 72 14.45 9.22 1.17
N ARG A 73 14.17 8.03 0.65
CA ARG A 73 13.68 7.79 -0.71
C ARG A 73 12.32 7.09 -0.68
N THR A 74 11.66 7.08 -1.83
CA THR A 74 10.37 6.41 -2.00
C THR A 74 10.50 5.25 -2.98
N TYR A 75 9.92 4.12 -2.62
CA TYR A 75 9.69 2.99 -3.49
C TYR A 75 8.19 2.83 -3.71
N THR A 76 7.73 2.75 -4.95
CA THR A 76 6.32 2.52 -5.29
C THR A 76 6.17 1.29 -6.17
N GLU A 77 5.06 0.59 -6.02
CA GLU A 77 4.68 -0.50 -6.91
C GLU A 77 3.18 -0.50 -7.16
N ASN A 78 2.81 -0.74 -8.42
CA ASN A 78 1.43 -0.84 -8.88
C ASN A 78 1.20 -2.26 -9.37
N ILE A 79 0.28 -2.97 -8.74
CA ILE A 79 -0.02 -4.37 -9.05
C ILE A 79 -1.47 -4.46 -9.49
N GLU A 80 -1.70 -4.80 -10.76
CA GLU A 80 -3.03 -5.14 -11.24
C GLU A 80 -3.36 -6.58 -10.89
N LEU A 81 -4.58 -6.81 -10.39
CA LEU A 81 -5.09 -8.13 -10.09
C LEU A 81 -6.13 -8.54 -11.16
N PRO A 82 -6.38 -9.84 -11.37
CA PRO A 82 -7.42 -10.33 -12.27
C PRO A 82 -8.78 -9.71 -11.97
N ASP A 83 -9.65 -9.56 -12.98
CA ASP A 83 -10.97 -8.94 -12.76
C ASP A 83 -11.98 -9.90 -12.09
N ILE A 84 -11.73 -10.18 -10.81
CA ILE A 84 -12.61 -10.91 -9.92
C ILE A 84 -12.84 -10.11 -8.64
N LYS A 85 -13.86 -10.48 -7.85
CA LYS A 85 -14.07 -9.84 -6.55
C LYS A 85 -13.07 -10.42 -5.56
N HIS A 86 -12.27 -9.57 -4.92
CA HIS A 86 -11.32 -10.01 -3.91
C HIS A 86 -11.81 -9.71 -2.50
N ASP A 87 -11.61 -10.65 -1.60
CA ASP A 87 -11.43 -10.38 -0.18
C ASP A 87 -9.94 -10.18 0.11
N ILE A 88 -9.63 -9.75 1.34
CA ILE A 88 -8.25 -9.48 1.73
C ILE A 88 -7.38 -10.74 1.67
N ASP A 89 -7.91 -11.89 2.07
CA ASP A 89 -7.18 -13.15 2.07
C ASP A 89 -6.74 -13.55 0.66
N MET A 90 -7.63 -13.40 -0.33
CA MET A 90 -7.29 -13.67 -1.73
C MET A 90 -6.23 -12.68 -2.23
N VAL A 91 -6.32 -11.38 -1.88
CA VAL A 91 -5.24 -10.42 -2.21
C VAL A 91 -3.91 -10.87 -1.62
N LEU A 92 -3.87 -11.27 -0.35
CA LEU A 92 -2.63 -11.71 0.29
C LEU A 92 -2.06 -12.98 -0.37
N GLN A 93 -2.91 -13.96 -0.68
CA GLN A 93 -2.50 -15.17 -1.39
C GLN A 93 -1.91 -14.86 -2.76
N MET A 94 -2.53 -13.94 -3.52
CA MET A 94 -2.07 -13.54 -4.84
C MET A 94 -0.73 -12.80 -4.78
N LEU A 95 -0.54 -11.89 -3.82
CA LEU A 95 0.73 -11.21 -3.64
C LEU A 95 1.85 -12.20 -3.25
N ASN A 96 1.55 -13.18 -2.40
CA ASN A 96 2.50 -14.26 -2.10
C ASN A 96 2.78 -15.17 -3.31
N HIS A 97 1.78 -15.43 -4.15
CA HIS A 97 1.98 -16.15 -5.41
C HIS A 97 2.96 -15.40 -6.32
N MET A 98 2.77 -14.10 -6.52
CA MET A 98 3.70 -13.25 -7.29
C MET A 98 5.10 -13.20 -6.67
N ARG A 99 5.22 -13.23 -5.32
CA ARG A 99 6.51 -13.36 -4.64
C ARG A 99 7.20 -14.68 -4.99
N LYS A 100 6.48 -15.81 -4.98
CA LYS A 100 7.03 -17.11 -5.38
C LYS A 100 7.50 -17.14 -6.83
N GLU A 101 6.75 -16.52 -7.75
CA GLU A 101 7.16 -16.41 -9.17
C GLU A 101 8.48 -15.65 -9.33
N LYS A 102 8.75 -14.67 -8.44
CA LYS A 102 10.02 -13.94 -8.35
C LYS A 102 11.12 -14.71 -7.59
N GLY A 103 10.85 -15.94 -7.13
CA GLY A 103 11.78 -16.75 -6.32
C GLY A 103 11.91 -16.30 -4.86
N LEU A 104 10.98 -15.48 -4.37
CA LEU A 104 10.97 -14.97 -2.99
C LEU A 104 10.11 -15.85 -2.08
N ALA A 105 10.47 -15.90 -0.80
CA ALA A 105 9.73 -16.65 0.21
C ALA A 105 8.35 -16.01 0.49
N GLU A 106 7.38 -16.81 0.89
CA GLU A 106 6.10 -16.30 1.39
C GLU A 106 6.30 -15.53 2.68
N VAL A 107 5.48 -14.50 2.86
CA VAL A 107 5.43 -13.71 4.08
C VAL A 107 4.01 -13.64 4.60
N LYS A 108 3.85 -13.35 5.89
CA LYS A 108 2.53 -13.24 6.51
C LYS A 108 1.75 -12.02 6.01
N MET A 109 2.45 -10.93 5.69
CA MET A 109 1.84 -9.66 5.28
C MET A 109 2.44 -9.16 3.95
N PRO A 110 2.14 -9.83 2.82
CA PRO A 110 2.68 -9.46 1.50
C PRO A 110 2.06 -8.18 0.95
N LEU A 111 1.04 -7.63 1.61
CA LEU A 111 0.43 -6.34 1.29
C LEU A 111 1.45 -5.19 1.34
N PHE A 112 2.44 -5.29 2.23
CA PHE A 112 3.51 -4.31 2.35
C PHE A 112 4.77 -4.79 1.63
N VAL A 113 5.56 -3.84 1.15
CA VAL A 113 6.82 -4.12 0.46
C VAL A 113 7.80 -4.74 1.45
N GLN A 114 8.46 -5.81 1.02
CA GLN A 114 9.47 -6.50 1.81
C GLN A 114 10.89 -6.09 1.41
N PRO A 115 11.88 -6.19 2.31
CA PRO A 115 13.28 -5.86 2.00
C PRO A 115 13.88 -6.66 0.84
N ASP A 116 13.47 -7.91 0.67
CA ASP A 116 13.93 -8.78 -0.41
C ASP A 116 13.40 -8.35 -1.79
N GLU A 117 12.16 -7.85 -1.86
CA GLU A 117 11.58 -7.27 -3.08
C GLU A 117 12.36 -6.04 -3.55
N MET A 118 12.73 -5.15 -2.63
CA MET A 118 13.52 -3.96 -2.98
C MET A 118 14.95 -4.31 -3.36
N SER A 119 15.55 -5.29 -2.67
CA SER A 119 16.88 -5.81 -3.03
C SER A 119 16.88 -6.41 -4.43
N LEU A 120 15.82 -7.12 -4.81
CA LEU A 120 15.63 -7.63 -6.15
C LEU A 120 15.43 -6.49 -7.17
N ALA A 121 14.66 -5.46 -6.82
CA ALA A 121 14.45 -4.28 -7.66
C ALA A 121 15.77 -3.52 -7.93
N PHE A 122 16.63 -3.38 -6.93
CA PHE A 122 17.97 -2.78 -7.08
C PHE A 122 18.86 -3.62 -8.01
N LYS A 123 18.93 -4.94 -7.78
CA LYS A 123 19.69 -5.85 -8.65
C LYS A 123 19.19 -5.85 -10.10
N ALA A 124 17.90 -5.64 -10.30
CA ALA A 124 17.28 -5.54 -11.63
C ALA A 124 17.40 -4.13 -12.26
N GLY A 125 18.06 -3.17 -11.59
CA GLY A 125 18.21 -1.79 -12.09
C GLY A 125 16.91 -0.99 -12.12
N ARG A 126 15.86 -1.42 -11.42
CA ARG A 126 14.58 -0.70 -11.33
C ARG A 126 14.62 0.47 -10.35
N ILE A 127 15.56 0.43 -9.41
CA ILE A 127 15.91 1.54 -8.53
C ILE A 127 17.43 1.76 -8.57
N ASP A 128 17.84 3.01 -8.41
CA ASP A 128 19.23 3.47 -8.47
C ASP A 128 19.90 3.54 -7.09
N TYR A 129 19.22 3.09 -6.04
CA TYR A 129 19.68 3.13 -4.66
C TYR A 129 19.57 1.77 -3.99
N GLN A 130 20.50 1.50 -3.07
CA GLN A 130 20.41 0.35 -2.18
C GLN A 130 19.60 0.74 -0.93
N PRO A 131 18.48 0.06 -0.62
CA PRO A 131 17.68 0.36 0.56
C PRO A 131 18.36 -0.17 1.83
N ASP A 132 18.46 0.67 2.85
CA ASP A 132 18.99 0.32 4.17
C ASP A 132 17.89 -0.22 5.09
N SER A 133 16.81 0.55 5.25
CA SER A 133 15.69 0.20 6.12
C SER A 133 14.39 0.86 5.65
N ILE A 134 13.25 0.24 6.00
CA ILE A 134 11.93 0.81 5.73
C ILE A 134 11.52 1.69 6.92
N LEU A 135 11.17 2.94 6.65
CA LEU A 135 10.74 3.93 7.64
C LEU A 135 9.22 3.84 7.88
N SER A 136 8.45 3.87 6.80
CA SER A 136 6.99 3.76 6.84
C SER A 136 6.43 3.27 5.51
N GLN A 137 5.21 2.74 5.52
CA GLN A 137 4.56 2.23 4.31
C GLN A 137 3.08 2.56 4.27
N LEU A 138 2.54 2.63 3.05
CA LEU A 138 1.12 2.67 2.75
C LEU A 138 0.83 1.64 1.66
N ALA A 139 -0.22 0.86 1.84
CA ALA A 139 -0.80 0.00 0.81
C ALA A 139 -2.27 0.38 0.60
N ILE A 140 -2.72 0.44 -0.64
CA ILE A 140 -4.11 0.74 -0.99
C ILE A 140 -4.62 -0.38 -1.89
N VAL A 141 -5.68 -1.05 -1.47
CA VAL A 141 -6.37 -2.06 -2.27
C VAL A 141 -7.58 -1.41 -2.92
N PHE A 142 -7.57 -1.41 -4.24
CA PHE A 142 -8.67 -0.94 -5.07
C PHE A 142 -9.53 -2.10 -5.56
N GLN A 143 -10.84 -1.90 -5.53
CA GLN A 143 -11.82 -2.77 -6.17
C GLN A 143 -12.69 -1.93 -7.10
N LYS A 144 -12.46 -2.03 -8.42
CA LYS A 144 -13.21 -1.30 -9.47
C LYS A 144 -13.31 0.21 -9.18
N GLY A 145 -12.19 0.80 -8.83
CA GLY A 145 -12.02 2.22 -8.55
C GLY A 145 -12.44 2.63 -7.15
N GLY A 146 -12.99 1.74 -6.33
CA GLY A 146 -13.26 1.99 -4.92
C GLY A 146 -12.08 1.58 -4.04
N ILE A 147 -11.80 2.32 -2.96
CA ILE A 147 -10.83 1.88 -1.95
C ILE A 147 -11.50 0.86 -1.05
N MET A 148 -11.07 -0.39 -1.16
CA MET A 148 -11.52 -1.48 -0.29
C MET A 148 -10.80 -1.41 1.06
N LEU A 149 -9.49 -1.17 1.03
CA LEU A 149 -8.65 -1.17 2.21
C LEU A 149 -7.45 -0.24 2.04
N ALA A 150 -7.06 0.45 3.11
CA ALA A 150 -5.80 1.17 3.22
C ALA A 150 -5.02 0.63 4.43
N GLY A 151 -3.81 0.14 4.19
CA GLY A 151 -2.91 -0.34 5.24
C GLY A 151 -1.76 0.62 5.47
N PHE A 152 -1.36 0.81 6.73
CA PHE A 152 -0.19 1.60 7.11
C PHE A 152 0.79 0.77 7.92
N VAL A 153 2.08 1.07 7.78
CA VAL A 153 3.15 0.56 8.65
C VAL A 153 3.95 1.73 9.18
N PHE A 154 4.11 1.78 10.50
CA PHE A 154 4.99 2.73 11.19
C PHE A 154 5.86 1.94 12.17
N GLY A 155 7.15 1.82 11.84
CA GLY A 155 8.06 0.97 12.62
C GLY A 155 7.70 -0.52 12.51
N ARG A 156 7.31 -1.15 13.63
CA ARG A 156 7.00 -2.59 13.69
C ARG A 156 5.51 -2.90 13.66
N ASP A 157 4.68 -1.88 13.82
CA ASP A 157 3.23 -2.01 13.90
C ASP A 157 2.60 -1.66 12.57
N PHE A 158 1.48 -2.33 12.28
CA PHE A 158 0.68 -2.05 11.10
C PHE A 158 -0.79 -1.92 11.49
N VAL A 159 -1.51 -1.11 10.71
CA VAL A 159 -2.94 -0.87 10.87
C VAL A 159 -3.60 -1.05 9.51
N LEU A 160 -4.73 -1.76 9.47
CA LEU A 160 -5.53 -1.96 8.25
C LEU A 160 -6.89 -1.28 8.41
N LEU A 161 -7.21 -0.38 7.50
CA LEU A 161 -8.44 0.40 7.50
C LEU A 161 -9.34 -0.03 6.35
N GLU A 162 -10.47 -0.65 6.68
CA GLU A 162 -11.51 -1.01 5.71
C GLU A 162 -12.48 0.16 5.49
N ASN A 163 -13.06 0.24 4.29
CA ASN A 163 -14.07 1.27 3.94
C ASN A 163 -15.51 0.77 4.04
#